data_AF-A0A7C4JAE7-F1
#
_entry.id   AF-A0A7C4JAE7-F1
#
_cell.length_a   1.000
_cell.length_b   1.000
_cell.length_c   1.000
_cell.angle_alpha   90.00
_cell.angle_beta   90.00
_cell.angle_gamma   90.00
#
_symmetry.space_group_name_H-M   'P 1'
#
loop_
_entity.id
_entity.type
_entity.pdbx_description
1 polymer ?
#
loop_
_entity_poly.entity_id
_entity_poly.type
_entity_poly.pdbx_seq_one_letter_code
_entity_poly.pdbx_strand_id
1 'polypeptide(L)'
;MLKVSVRGFLPLTATGVILLILSSNLAAYLLWRNHERKMQTMMQKEFDDLDWRISFLCSSMKDILRWSAERALIEASQRAEQYHPNVEEVAGIIASGYFAQHLQAVIDSFQNSGEKINLFISTPVVRFSSTGDFIIARAYFPLGLLVEIKNPEGTIIASKKIWKIETPIKVRFFLLENLMDNFIREHQAKVIETLEKMLYFRAWSEALINGIVHLDRSSDEVLFRYAWCKAEEEIFRSADWLDISELDFFTEKIELISSEINSLRELKSAFLQIYEILYSSHQKVEKTIDGELNLLELVEKDLENAIKLLQNVLSHKEPGKISSRIIQGMCKRPENDAPSIAEQLEIGISKIIAEIKTAQRMLNQRETKEAENILRSLFSTVKPKEIRIEHEIAGEKIRGIFKIYFDENSPPSIMAVLELLSGILSDLAKISSPEPEFEFHISQLDIPEMSRETLYKTFPPRSECSPFVSVYHDLKIKSVEYFREDLSGVIGNRTATPIYLPFLDVVIWWGQWSVVIKIGDGVEEIFDYPNQNLLQKTLLGYIHSCLSYRWSFKEENFIIRVVVISPEPFYFSEI
;
A
#
# COMPACT_ATOMS: atom_id res chain seq x y z
N MET A 1 -47.91 111.41 51.90
CA MET A 1 -48.67 110.54 50.97
C MET A 1 -48.22 110.91 49.55
N LEU A 2 -47.70 110.06 48.68
CA LEU A 2 -47.47 108.62 48.62
C LEU A 2 -46.10 108.41 47.95
N LYS A 3 -45.15 107.76 48.64
CA LYS A 3 -43.91 107.25 48.04
C LYS A 3 -44.27 105.98 47.27
N VAL A 4 -44.62 106.11 46.00
CA VAL A 4 -44.68 104.94 45.11
C VAL A 4 -43.24 104.61 44.75
N SER A 5 -42.67 103.59 45.40
CA SER A 5 -41.39 103.03 44.96
C SER A 5 -41.64 102.31 43.64
N VAL A 6 -41.26 102.92 42.52
CA VAL A 6 -41.14 102.23 41.24
C VAL A 6 -39.91 101.33 41.34
N ARG A 7 -40.09 100.18 42.01
CA ARG A 7 -39.13 99.08 42.00
C ARG A 7 -39.16 98.48 40.60
N GLY A 8 -38.02 98.53 39.92
CA GLY A 8 -37.57 97.45 39.05
C GLY A 8 -38.08 97.41 37.61
N PHE A 9 -38.24 98.54 36.92
CA PHE A 9 -38.29 98.51 35.45
C PHE A 9 -36.88 98.74 34.88
N LEU A 10 -36.24 97.66 34.43
CA LEU A 10 -35.11 97.76 33.51
C LEU A 10 -35.60 98.56 32.28
N PRO A 11 -34.94 99.67 31.90
CA PRO A 11 -35.35 100.41 30.72
C PRO A 11 -35.36 99.48 29.51
N LEU A 12 -36.35 99.64 28.63
CA LEU A 12 -36.59 98.76 27.47
C LEU A 12 -35.32 98.65 26.59
N THR A 13 -34.52 99.71 26.57
CA THR A 13 -33.19 99.77 25.95
C THR A 13 -32.17 98.83 26.60
N ALA A 14 -32.08 98.77 27.93
CA ALA A 14 -31.19 97.84 28.63
C ALA A 14 -31.61 96.38 28.40
N THR A 15 -32.91 96.11 28.39
CA THR A 15 -33.45 94.78 28.06
C THR A 15 -33.12 94.39 26.62
N GLY A 16 -33.26 95.33 25.67
CA GLY A 16 -32.88 95.14 24.27
C GLY A 16 -31.38 94.87 24.08
N VAL A 17 -30.51 95.59 24.80
CA VAL A 17 -29.05 95.37 24.76
C VAL A 17 -28.67 94.02 25.35
N ILE A 18 -29.27 93.63 26.49
CA ILE A 18 -29.04 92.31 27.10
C ILE A 18 -29.49 91.19 26.15
N LEU A 19 -30.65 91.34 25.52
CA LEU A 19 -31.14 90.39 24.52
C LEU A 19 -30.22 90.29 23.30
N LEU A 20 -29.68 91.42 22.82
CA LEU A 20 -28.71 91.46 21.72
C LEU A 20 -27.39 90.75 22.07
N ILE A 21 -26.86 90.99 23.26
CA ILE A 21 -25.65 90.32 23.77
C ILE A 21 -25.91 88.82 23.92
N LEU A 22 -27.04 88.43 24.49
CA LEU A 22 -27.43 87.02 24.62
C LEU A 22 -27.61 86.35 23.26
N SER A 23 -28.26 87.01 22.29
CA SER A 23 -28.42 86.47 20.94
C SER A 23 -27.09 86.35 20.19
N SER A 24 -26.19 87.32 20.38
CA SER A 24 -24.84 87.29 19.79
C SER A 24 -24.00 86.16 20.40
N ASN A 25 -24.01 86.02 21.73
CA ASN A 25 -23.33 84.92 22.43
C ASN A 25 -23.90 83.56 22.04
N LEU A 26 -25.22 83.43 21.89
CA LEU A 26 -25.86 82.20 21.43
C LEU A 26 -25.46 81.88 19.98
N ALA A 27 -25.46 82.87 19.09
CA ALA A 27 -25.03 82.69 17.70
C ALA A 27 -23.54 82.29 17.61
N ALA A 28 -22.67 82.96 18.37
CA ALA A 28 -21.25 82.61 18.48
C ALA A 28 -21.06 81.18 19.02
N TYR A 29 -21.80 80.79 20.06
CA TYR A 29 -21.78 79.43 20.61
C TYR A 29 -22.27 78.39 19.60
N LEU A 30 -23.35 78.66 18.86
CA LEU A 30 -23.86 77.75 17.82
C LEU A 30 -22.88 77.62 16.65
N LEU A 31 -22.25 78.72 16.22
CA LEU A 31 -21.20 78.69 15.19
C LEU A 31 -19.98 77.90 15.67
N TRP A 32 -19.52 78.14 16.91
CA TRP A 32 -18.44 77.38 17.53
C TRP A 32 -18.76 75.89 17.60
N ARG A 33 -19.94 75.51 18.13
CA ARG A 33 -20.37 74.12 18.25
C ARG A 33 -20.52 73.44 16.89
N ASN A 34 -20.98 74.15 15.86
CA ASN A 34 -21.08 73.62 14.50
C ASN A 34 -19.70 73.45 13.87
N HIS A 35 -18.78 74.39 14.10
CA HIS A 35 -17.39 74.28 13.68
C HIS A 35 -16.70 73.08 14.37
N GLU A 36 -16.86 72.93 15.68
CA GLU A 36 -16.33 71.81 16.46
C GLU A 36 -16.86 70.46 15.96
N ARG A 37 -18.17 70.35 15.71
CA ARG A 37 -18.75 69.14 15.09
C ARG A 37 -18.19 68.85 13.71
N LYS A 38 -18.06 69.87 12.86
CA LYS A 38 -17.46 69.71 11.52
C LYS A 38 -16.02 69.24 11.62
N MET A 39 -15.22 69.84 12.51
CA MET A 39 -13.84 69.43 12.77
C MET A 39 -13.77 67.98 13.27
N GLN A 40 -14.63 67.57 14.22
CA GLN A 40 -14.70 66.19 14.68
C GLN A 40 -15.07 65.22 13.54
N THR A 41 -16.04 65.56 12.70
CA THR A 41 -16.40 64.71 11.54
C THR A 41 -15.30 64.64 10.48
N MET A 42 -14.57 65.74 10.25
CA MET A 42 -13.42 65.74 9.33
C MET A 42 -12.28 64.89 9.90
N MET A 43 -11.94 65.07 11.17
CA MET A 43 -10.92 64.27 11.85
C MET A 43 -11.28 62.79 11.87
N GLN A 44 -12.55 62.44 12.14
CA GLN A 44 -13.01 61.05 12.09
C GLN A 44 -12.88 60.47 10.68
N LYS A 45 -13.31 61.21 9.66
CA LYS A 45 -13.21 60.76 8.27
C LYS A 45 -11.76 60.58 7.82
N GLU A 46 -10.86 61.48 8.22
CA GLU A 46 -9.42 61.34 7.96
C GLU A 46 -8.83 60.14 8.71
N PHE A 47 -9.24 59.91 9.95
CA PHE A 47 -8.81 58.74 10.72
C PHE A 47 -9.29 57.43 10.10
N ASP A 48 -10.55 57.37 9.65
CA ASP A 48 -11.13 56.20 8.97
C ASP A 48 -10.41 55.93 7.63
N ASP A 49 -10.04 56.98 6.88
CA ASP A 49 -9.23 56.84 5.64
C ASP A 49 -7.85 56.27 5.95
N LEU A 50 -7.17 56.78 6.98
CA LEU A 50 -5.87 56.26 7.40
C LEU A 50 -5.94 54.81 7.91
N ASP A 51 -6.96 54.44 8.69
CA ASP A 51 -7.14 53.06 9.15
C ASP A 51 -7.48 52.11 7.99
N TRP A 52 -8.28 52.57 7.03
CA TRP A 52 -8.52 51.84 5.78
C TRP A 52 -7.21 51.61 5.01
N ARG A 53 -6.34 52.62 4.89
CA ARG A 53 -5.02 52.47 4.24
C ARG A 53 -4.10 51.49 4.97
N ILE A 54 -4.04 51.56 6.31
CA ILE A 54 -3.27 50.58 7.11
C ILE A 54 -3.82 49.18 6.88
N SER A 55 -5.14 49.02 6.86
CA SER A 55 -5.80 47.74 6.60
C SER A 55 -5.54 47.23 5.19
N PHE A 56 -5.52 48.12 4.19
CA PHE A 56 -5.17 47.82 2.81
C PHE A 56 -3.72 47.37 2.70
N LEU A 57 -2.77 48.08 3.32
CA LEU A 57 -1.36 47.66 3.38
C LEU A 57 -1.23 46.27 4.04
N CYS A 58 -1.92 46.02 5.16
CA CYS A 58 -1.94 44.71 5.81
C CYS A 58 -2.50 43.61 4.88
N SER A 59 -3.51 43.94 4.07
CA SER A 59 -4.05 43.03 3.06
C SER A 59 -3.02 42.73 1.98
N SER A 60 -2.38 43.76 1.42
CA SER A 60 -1.30 43.60 0.43
C SER A 60 -0.16 42.76 0.98
N MET A 61 0.24 42.96 2.24
CA MET A 61 1.25 42.12 2.90
C MET A 61 0.79 40.66 3.03
N LYS A 62 -0.49 40.39 3.29
CA LYS A 62 -1.03 39.01 3.32
C LYS A 62 -0.98 38.36 1.94
N ASP A 63 -1.25 39.12 0.89
CA ASP A 63 -1.22 38.63 -0.48
C ASP A 63 0.22 38.33 -0.94
N ILE A 64 1.18 39.20 -0.59
CA ILE A 64 2.60 38.92 -0.82
C ILE A 64 3.05 37.70 -0.01
N LEU A 65 2.67 37.62 1.27
CA LEU A 65 3.00 36.47 2.11
C LEU A 65 2.47 35.17 1.49
N ARG A 66 1.23 35.19 1.00
CA ARG A 66 0.63 34.03 0.32
C ARG A 66 1.45 33.65 -0.90
N TRP A 67 1.74 34.61 -1.78
CA TRP A 67 2.52 34.38 -2.99
C TRP A 67 3.94 33.86 -2.68
N SER A 68 4.64 34.47 -1.73
CA SER A 68 5.99 34.08 -1.32
C SER A 68 6.01 32.67 -0.72
N ALA A 69 4.99 32.34 0.07
CA ALA A 69 4.86 31.05 0.70
C ALA A 69 4.48 29.95 -0.31
N GLU A 70 3.54 30.20 -1.22
CA GLU A 70 3.22 29.30 -2.34
C GLU A 70 4.45 29.05 -3.21
N ARG A 71 5.20 30.09 -3.55
CA ARG A 71 6.42 29.97 -4.36
C ARG A 71 7.51 29.15 -3.66
N ALA A 72 7.70 29.38 -2.36
CA ALA A 72 8.67 28.64 -1.56
C ALA A 72 8.30 27.16 -1.42
N LEU A 73 7.02 26.83 -1.22
CA LEU A 73 6.55 25.45 -1.16
C LEU A 73 6.79 24.72 -2.49
N ILE A 74 6.55 25.37 -3.64
CA ILE A 74 6.86 24.79 -4.95
C ILE A 74 8.37 24.52 -5.10
N GLU A 75 9.20 25.50 -4.74
CA GLU A 75 10.65 25.36 -4.89
C GLU A 75 11.22 24.28 -3.98
N ALA A 76 10.74 24.22 -2.74
CA ALA A 76 11.11 23.17 -1.79
C ALA A 76 10.60 21.80 -2.23
N SER A 77 9.37 21.70 -2.75
CA SER A 77 8.77 20.43 -3.19
C SER A 77 9.43 19.84 -4.45
N GLN A 78 9.94 20.69 -5.34
CA GLN A 78 10.69 20.27 -6.53
C GLN A 78 12.08 19.70 -6.20
N ARG A 79 12.58 19.97 -5.00
CA ARG A 79 13.90 19.52 -4.51
C ARG A 79 13.79 18.82 -3.15
N ALA A 80 12.65 18.18 -2.88
CA ALA A 80 12.35 17.64 -1.55
C ALA A 80 13.43 16.67 -1.07
N GLU A 81 13.99 15.83 -1.96
CA GLU A 81 15.11 14.93 -1.67
C GLU A 81 16.30 15.64 -1.00
N GLN A 82 16.65 16.85 -1.46
CA GLN A 82 17.82 17.59 -0.95
C GLN A 82 17.59 18.17 0.45
N TYR A 83 16.33 18.36 0.82
CA TYR A 83 15.93 19.06 2.04
C TYR A 83 15.32 18.13 3.07
N HIS A 84 15.03 16.88 2.73
CA HIS A 84 14.45 15.89 3.63
C HIS A 84 15.39 15.58 4.80
N PRO A 85 14.89 15.50 6.05
CA PRO A 85 13.49 15.62 6.50
C PRO A 85 13.03 17.06 6.83
N ASN A 86 13.84 18.08 6.59
CA ASN A 86 13.60 19.47 7.01
C ASN A 86 12.95 20.34 5.91
N VAL A 87 12.13 19.75 5.04
CA VAL A 87 11.59 20.45 3.85
C VAL A 87 10.74 21.67 4.27
N GLU A 88 9.95 21.55 5.35
CA GLU A 88 9.16 22.65 5.91
C GLU A 88 10.02 23.84 6.35
N GLU A 89 11.11 23.58 7.07
CA GLU A 89 11.99 24.64 7.60
C GLU A 89 12.69 25.38 6.46
N VAL A 90 13.18 24.62 5.47
CA VAL A 90 13.81 25.20 4.26
C VAL A 90 12.80 26.02 3.48
N ALA A 91 11.57 25.54 3.29
CA ALA A 91 10.52 26.33 2.67
C ALA A 91 10.26 27.63 3.45
N GLY A 92 10.31 27.60 4.78
CA GLY A 92 10.14 28.78 5.62
C GLY A 92 11.24 29.83 5.40
N ILE A 93 12.48 29.37 5.27
CA ILE A 93 13.64 30.23 4.96
C ILE A 93 13.49 30.87 3.57
N ILE A 94 13.14 30.07 2.55
CA ILE A 94 12.93 30.55 1.18
C ILE A 94 11.78 31.58 1.14
N ALA A 95 10.66 31.28 1.80
CA ALA A 95 9.51 32.18 1.89
C ALA A 95 9.87 33.50 2.58
N SER A 96 10.71 33.46 3.62
CA SER A 96 11.21 34.65 4.31
C SER A 96 12.01 35.55 3.36
N GLY A 97 12.86 34.97 2.51
CA GLY A 97 13.62 35.70 1.50
C GLY A 97 12.72 36.38 0.46
N TYR A 98 11.79 35.64 -0.14
CA TYR A 98 10.83 36.19 -1.11
C TYR A 98 9.96 37.28 -0.49
N PHE A 99 9.47 37.05 0.73
CA PHE A 99 8.59 37.99 1.42
C PHE A 99 9.33 39.29 1.75
N ALA A 100 10.57 39.22 2.26
CA ALA A 100 11.38 40.40 2.54
C ALA A 100 11.66 41.23 1.27
N GLN A 101 11.98 40.57 0.15
CA GLN A 101 12.26 41.23 -1.12
C GLN A 101 11.04 42.00 -1.66
N HIS A 102 9.86 41.36 -1.66
CA HIS A 102 8.64 41.97 -2.22
C HIS A 102 7.98 42.95 -1.27
N LEU A 103 8.16 42.77 0.05
CA LEU A 103 7.70 43.72 1.05
C LEU A 103 8.32 45.09 0.81
N GLN A 104 9.62 45.16 0.51
CA GLN A 104 10.28 46.44 0.19
C GLN A 104 9.65 47.14 -1.02
N ALA A 105 9.36 46.41 -2.10
CA ALA A 105 8.74 46.98 -3.29
C ALA A 105 7.34 47.55 -3.01
N VAL A 106 6.55 46.87 -2.16
CA VAL A 106 5.25 47.41 -1.75
C VAL A 106 5.42 48.66 -0.90
N ILE A 107 6.37 48.66 0.02
CA ILE A 107 6.67 49.86 0.84
C ILE A 107 7.02 51.05 -0.04
N ASP A 108 7.91 50.85 -1.01
CA ASP A 108 8.35 51.90 -1.93
C ASP A 108 7.18 52.46 -2.75
N SER A 109 6.20 51.61 -3.13
CA SER A 109 5.03 52.05 -3.89
C SER A 109 4.12 52.99 -3.09
N PHE A 110 3.98 52.80 -1.77
CA PHE A 110 3.22 53.71 -0.91
C PHE A 110 4.00 54.99 -0.54
N GLN A 111 5.33 54.93 -0.42
CA GLN A 111 6.13 56.14 -0.19
C GLN A 111 6.01 57.13 -1.36
N ASN A 112 5.89 56.63 -2.59
CA ASN A 112 5.71 57.44 -3.78
C ASN A 112 4.35 58.16 -3.87
N SER A 113 3.35 57.75 -3.08
CA SER A 113 2.04 58.45 -3.00
C SER A 113 2.04 59.70 -2.10
N GLY A 114 3.20 60.17 -1.63
CA GLY A 114 3.33 61.37 -0.80
C GLY A 114 3.18 61.11 0.71
N GLU A 115 3.09 59.84 1.09
CA GLU A 115 2.95 59.40 2.48
C GLU A 115 4.31 59.05 3.08
N LYS A 116 4.58 59.51 4.31
CA LYS A 116 5.78 59.10 5.04
C LYS A 116 5.48 57.85 5.85
N ILE A 117 5.73 56.70 5.23
CA ILE A 117 5.70 55.41 5.91
C ILE A 117 7.07 55.15 6.55
N ASN A 118 7.14 55.25 7.87
CA ASN A 118 8.30 54.83 8.65
C ASN A 118 8.17 53.36 8.99
N LEU A 119 9.03 52.51 8.41
CA LEU A 119 9.07 51.08 8.73
C LEU A 119 10.44 50.72 9.28
N PHE A 120 10.45 50.20 10.50
CA PHE A 120 11.61 49.51 11.05
C PHE A 120 11.52 48.04 10.65
N ILE A 121 12.08 47.71 9.49
CA ILE A 121 12.02 46.37 8.93
C ILE A 121 13.10 45.52 9.62
N SER A 122 12.67 44.63 10.52
CA SER A 122 13.46 43.46 10.87
C SER A 122 13.21 42.38 9.82
N THR A 123 14.22 41.57 9.50
CA THR A 123 14.07 40.45 8.57
C THR A 123 12.92 39.55 9.05
N PRO A 124 11.83 39.44 8.28
CA PRO A 124 10.70 38.63 8.68
C PRO A 124 11.07 37.15 8.69
N VAL A 125 10.51 36.39 9.62
CA VAL A 125 10.66 34.94 9.67
C VAL A 125 9.31 34.31 9.34
N VAL A 126 9.24 33.58 8.24
CA VAL A 126 8.05 32.85 7.81
C VAL A 126 8.12 31.43 8.36
N ARG A 127 7.02 30.98 8.97
CA ARG A 127 6.82 29.60 9.41
C ARG A 127 5.50 29.06 8.90
N PHE A 128 5.47 27.76 8.68
CA PHE A 128 4.27 27.04 8.32
C PHE A 128 3.64 26.37 9.54
N SER A 129 2.37 26.01 9.41
CA SER A 129 1.73 25.05 10.31
C SER A 129 0.58 24.40 9.58
N SER A 130 0.38 23.10 9.83
CA SER A 130 -0.79 22.37 9.36
C SER A 130 -2.04 22.68 10.20
N THR A 131 -3.18 22.80 9.54
CA THR A 131 -4.51 22.93 10.14
C THR A 131 -5.50 22.14 9.28
N GLY A 132 -5.62 20.84 9.55
CA GLY A 132 -6.38 19.91 8.70
C GLY A 132 -5.75 19.80 7.32
N ASP A 133 -6.54 20.03 6.27
CA ASP A 133 -6.08 19.97 4.88
C ASP A 133 -5.37 21.25 4.38
N PHE A 134 -5.31 22.29 5.22
CA PHE A 134 -4.77 23.60 4.83
C PHE A 134 -3.51 23.96 5.61
N ILE A 135 -2.70 24.80 4.97
CA ILE A 135 -1.47 25.33 5.56
C ILE A 135 -1.69 26.79 5.93
N ILE A 136 -1.20 27.20 7.10
CA ILE A 136 -1.14 28.60 7.48
C ILE A 136 0.31 29.05 7.42
N ALA A 137 0.61 30.01 6.55
CA ALA A 137 1.88 30.73 6.60
C ALA A 137 1.78 31.89 7.59
N ARG A 138 2.76 31.99 8.48
CA ARG A 138 2.88 33.05 9.47
C ARG A 138 4.22 33.76 9.32
N ALA A 139 4.17 35.05 8.95
CA ALA A 139 5.34 35.93 9.00
C ALA A 139 5.42 36.60 10.38
N TYR A 140 6.53 36.37 11.08
CA TYR A 140 6.85 37.00 12.36
C TYR A 140 7.85 38.14 12.16
N PHE A 141 7.62 39.25 12.87
CA PHE A 141 8.52 40.40 12.90
C PHE A 141 9.14 40.47 14.30
N PRO A 142 10.38 40.02 14.53
CA PRO A 142 10.97 39.91 15.86
C PRO A 142 11.00 41.23 16.64
N LEU A 143 11.25 42.35 15.94
CA LEU A 143 11.25 43.69 16.55
C LEU A 143 9.87 44.37 16.52
N GLY A 144 8.89 43.73 15.89
CA GLY A 144 7.60 44.29 15.53
C GLY A 144 7.72 45.28 14.37
N LEU A 145 6.80 45.19 13.42
CA LEU A 145 6.70 46.12 12.31
C LEU A 145 5.80 47.29 12.73
N LEU A 146 6.38 48.47 12.92
CA LEU A 146 5.59 49.68 13.14
C LEU A 146 5.20 50.28 11.79
N VAL A 147 3.90 50.35 11.51
CA VAL A 147 3.36 51.07 10.35
C VAL A 147 2.86 52.42 10.84
N GLU A 148 3.47 53.51 10.39
CA GLU A 148 2.97 54.88 10.62
C GLU A 148 2.53 55.47 9.29
N ILE A 149 1.29 55.94 9.19
CA ILE A 149 0.80 56.71 8.04
C ILE A 149 0.38 58.09 8.54
N LYS A 150 0.85 59.12 7.84
CA LYS A 150 0.56 60.52 8.15
C LYS A 150 -0.30 61.09 7.04
N ASN A 151 -1.27 61.92 7.40
CA ASN A 151 -1.95 62.74 6.41
C ASN A 151 -0.93 63.70 5.73
N PRO A 152 -1.24 64.26 4.55
CA PRO A 152 -0.30 65.11 3.81
C PRO A 152 0.23 66.31 4.61
N GLU A 153 -0.57 66.81 5.56
CA GLU A 153 -0.23 67.92 6.44
C GLU A 153 0.57 67.49 7.70
N GLY A 154 0.67 66.20 7.97
CA GLY A 154 1.34 65.63 9.15
C GLY A 154 0.64 65.85 10.49
N THR A 155 -0.61 66.33 10.47
CA THR A 155 -1.40 66.68 11.67
C THR A 155 -2.06 65.46 12.32
N ILE A 156 -2.41 64.45 11.54
CA ILE A 156 -2.98 63.19 12.02
C ILE A 156 -2.01 62.05 11.67
N ILE A 157 -1.69 61.25 12.68
CA ILE A 157 -0.82 60.09 12.57
C ILE A 157 -1.61 58.87 13.02
N ALA A 158 -1.81 57.93 12.11
CA ALA A 158 -2.29 56.59 12.45
C ALA A 158 -1.07 55.67 12.55
N SER A 159 -0.96 54.94 13.67
CA SER A 159 0.13 53.99 13.87
C SER A 159 -0.40 52.63 14.31
N LYS A 160 0.16 51.56 13.74
CA LYS A 160 -0.19 50.19 14.09
C LYS A 160 1.07 49.35 14.18
N LYS A 161 1.27 48.70 15.31
CA LYS A 161 2.35 47.74 15.50
C LYS A 161 1.89 46.33 15.14
N ILE A 162 2.55 45.72 14.16
CA ILE A 162 2.24 44.40 13.62
C ILE A 162 3.34 43.43 14.05
N TRP A 163 2.97 42.42 14.82
CA TRP A 163 3.91 41.39 15.30
C TRP A 163 3.93 40.16 14.42
N LYS A 164 2.76 39.83 13.85
CA LYS A 164 2.57 38.68 12.98
C LYS A 164 1.56 39.00 11.89
N ILE A 165 1.76 38.38 10.74
CA ILE A 165 0.79 38.33 9.65
C ILE A 165 0.58 36.85 9.33
N GLU A 166 -0.67 36.45 9.19
CA GLU A 166 -1.03 35.08 8.84
C GLU A 166 -1.95 35.07 7.63
N THR A 167 -1.74 34.09 6.75
CA THR A 167 -2.55 33.85 5.57
C THR A 167 -2.70 32.35 5.35
N PRO A 168 -3.92 31.86 5.07
CA PRO A 168 -4.12 30.48 4.69
C PRO A 168 -3.65 30.26 3.25
N ILE A 169 -3.10 29.07 3.01
CA ILE A 169 -2.64 28.57 1.71
C ILE A 169 -3.48 27.35 1.37
N LYS A 170 -4.09 27.37 0.18
CA LYS A 170 -4.96 26.30 -0.32
C LYS A 170 -4.16 25.19 -1.00
N VAL A 171 -3.19 24.64 -0.28
CA VAL A 171 -2.27 23.63 -0.79
C VAL A 171 -2.09 22.54 0.26
N ARG A 172 -2.16 21.27 -0.14
CA ARG A 172 -2.04 20.09 0.75
C ARG A 172 -0.61 19.56 0.85
N PHE A 173 0.39 20.44 1.00
CA PHE A 173 1.82 20.06 0.99
C PHE A 173 2.16 18.93 1.97
N PHE A 174 1.75 19.05 3.24
CA PHE A 174 2.04 18.04 4.27
C PHE A 174 1.36 16.70 4.02
N LEU A 175 0.23 16.68 3.29
CA LEU A 175 -0.39 15.44 2.85
C LEU A 175 0.50 14.75 1.82
N LEU A 176 1.00 15.50 0.82
CA LEU A 176 1.91 14.97 -0.20
C LEU A 176 3.22 14.46 0.41
N GLU A 177 3.82 15.24 1.31
CA GLU A 177 5.03 14.85 2.04
C GLU A 177 4.82 13.54 2.81
N ASN A 178 3.74 13.43 3.58
CA ASN A 178 3.43 12.21 4.33
C ASN A 178 3.15 11.00 3.43
N LEU A 179 2.43 11.19 2.31
CA LEU A 179 2.21 10.12 1.33
C LEU A 179 3.54 9.64 0.74
N MET A 180 4.44 10.56 0.37
CA MET A 180 5.75 10.23 -0.16
C MET A 180 6.64 9.54 0.88
N ASP A 181 6.61 9.99 2.15
CA ASP A 181 7.33 9.34 3.25
C ASP A 181 6.85 7.90 3.47
N ASN A 182 5.53 7.66 3.39
CA ASN A 182 4.96 6.32 3.45
C ASN A 182 5.44 5.46 2.28
N PHE A 183 5.48 6.03 1.08
CA PHE A 183 6.01 5.36 -0.10
C PHE A 183 7.49 5.00 0.09
N ILE A 184 8.36 5.94 0.42
CA ILE A 184 9.78 5.69 0.64
C ILE A 184 10.00 4.58 1.69
N ARG A 185 9.20 4.56 2.76
CA ARG A 185 9.32 3.56 3.82
C ARG A 185 8.83 2.16 3.43
N GLU A 186 7.76 2.04 2.65
CA GLU A 186 7.06 0.76 2.42
C GLU A 186 7.23 0.21 1.00
N HIS A 187 7.56 1.04 0.01
CA HIS A 187 7.54 0.68 -1.41
C HIS A 187 8.42 -0.54 -1.69
N GLN A 188 9.64 -0.58 -1.19
CA GLN A 188 10.56 -1.67 -1.49
C GLN A 188 10.01 -3.03 -1.07
N ALA A 189 9.43 -3.12 0.13
CA ALA A 189 8.84 -4.36 0.62
C ALA A 189 7.61 -4.77 -0.22
N LYS A 190 6.72 -3.82 -0.53
CA LYS A 190 5.50 -4.06 -1.31
C LYS A 190 5.80 -4.47 -2.76
N VAL A 191 6.77 -3.80 -3.39
CA VAL A 191 7.22 -4.12 -4.75
C VAL A 191 7.84 -5.51 -4.78
N ILE A 192 8.73 -5.84 -3.83
CA ILE A 192 9.35 -7.17 -3.76
C ILE A 192 8.28 -8.25 -3.56
N GLU A 193 7.35 -8.07 -2.62
CA GLU A 193 6.30 -9.04 -2.35
C GLU A 193 5.42 -9.29 -3.59
N THR A 194 4.98 -8.21 -4.24
CA THR A 194 4.12 -8.28 -5.43
C THR A 194 4.85 -8.94 -6.59
N LEU A 195 6.10 -8.55 -6.83
CA LEU A 195 6.92 -9.08 -7.91
C LEU A 195 7.30 -10.55 -7.67
N GLU A 196 7.64 -10.94 -6.45
CA GLU A 196 7.97 -12.33 -6.09
C GLU A 196 6.80 -13.25 -6.44
N LYS A 197 5.57 -12.86 -6.06
CA LYS A 197 4.37 -13.61 -6.42
C LYS A 197 4.22 -13.70 -7.94
N MET A 198 4.34 -12.59 -8.68
CA MET A 198 4.16 -12.60 -10.13
C MET A 198 5.21 -13.44 -10.87
N LEU A 199 6.48 -13.32 -10.49
CA LEU A 199 7.57 -14.12 -11.05
C LEU A 199 7.36 -15.59 -10.75
N TYR A 200 6.96 -15.93 -9.52
CA TYR A 200 6.59 -17.28 -9.14
C TYR A 200 5.47 -17.81 -10.04
N PHE A 201 4.35 -17.09 -10.16
CA PHE A 201 3.20 -17.55 -10.95
C PHE A 201 3.53 -17.70 -12.42
N ARG A 202 4.25 -16.73 -12.99
CA ARG A 202 4.75 -16.79 -14.37
C ARG A 202 5.57 -18.06 -14.56
N ALA A 203 6.62 -18.23 -13.76
CA ALA A 203 7.55 -19.33 -13.94
C ALA A 203 6.93 -20.69 -13.63
N TRP A 204 6.03 -20.77 -12.65
CA TRP A 204 5.23 -21.97 -12.39
C TRP A 204 4.35 -22.33 -13.58
N SER A 205 3.68 -21.34 -14.19
CA SER A 205 2.87 -21.55 -15.40
C SER A 205 3.69 -22.03 -16.59
N GLU A 206 4.86 -21.44 -16.79
CA GLU A 206 5.77 -21.78 -17.88
C GLU A 206 6.39 -23.16 -17.68
N ALA A 207 6.78 -23.49 -16.46
CA ALA A 207 7.26 -24.83 -16.09
C ALA A 207 6.18 -25.89 -16.33
N LEU A 208 4.91 -25.58 -16.00
CA LEU A 208 3.82 -26.54 -16.13
C LEU A 208 3.34 -26.72 -17.58
N ILE A 209 3.15 -25.62 -18.31
CA ILE A 209 2.55 -25.62 -19.65
C ILE A 209 3.59 -25.92 -20.73
N ASN A 210 4.75 -25.25 -20.64
CA ASN A 210 5.77 -25.30 -21.70
C ASN A 210 6.93 -26.23 -21.35
N GLY A 211 7.08 -26.63 -20.08
CA GLY A 211 8.27 -27.33 -19.59
C GLY A 211 9.53 -26.45 -19.66
N ILE A 212 9.40 -25.15 -19.90
CA ILE A 212 10.52 -24.22 -20.09
C ILE A 212 10.18 -22.91 -19.40
N VAL A 213 10.96 -22.56 -18.39
CA VAL A 213 10.95 -21.25 -17.71
C VAL A 213 11.87 -20.30 -18.47
N HIS A 214 11.31 -19.20 -18.96
CA HIS A 214 12.04 -18.19 -19.71
C HIS A 214 12.50 -17.08 -18.77
N LEU A 215 13.82 -16.94 -18.61
CA LEU A 215 14.41 -15.83 -17.87
C LEU A 215 14.56 -14.63 -18.80
N ASP A 216 13.43 -14.02 -19.16
CA ASP A 216 13.38 -12.92 -20.11
C ASP A 216 13.36 -11.57 -19.40
N ARG A 217 14.39 -10.76 -19.69
CA ARG A 217 14.54 -9.40 -19.21
C ARG A 217 13.31 -8.54 -19.53
N SER A 218 12.79 -8.60 -20.76
CA SER A 218 11.74 -7.67 -21.18
C SER A 218 10.45 -7.88 -20.38
N SER A 219 10.05 -9.14 -20.22
CA SER A 219 8.90 -9.55 -19.42
C SER A 219 9.07 -9.21 -17.93
N ASP A 220 10.26 -9.43 -17.35
CA ASP A 220 10.50 -9.14 -15.94
C ASP A 220 10.58 -7.64 -15.64
N GLU A 221 11.03 -6.82 -16.60
CA GLU A 221 10.94 -5.36 -16.51
C GLU A 221 9.48 -4.89 -16.47
N VAL A 222 8.61 -5.49 -17.28
CA VAL A 222 7.16 -5.18 -17.29
C VAL A 222 6.51 -5.60 -15.97
N LEU A 223 6.83 -6.79 -15.45
CA LEU A 223 6.35 -7.25 -14.14
C LEU A 223 6.83 -6.35 -13.00
N PHE A 224 8.08 -5.89 -13.05
CA PHE A 224 8.61 -4.94 -12.08
C PHE A 224 7.85 -3.61 -12.11
N ARG A 225 7.61 -3.05 -13.30
CA ARG A 225 6.81 -1.82 -13.46
C ARG A 225 5.39 -1.99 -12.93
N TYR A 226 4.77 -3.14 -13.17
CA TYR A 226 3.45 -3.45 -12.61
C TYR A 226 3.47 -3.52 -11.08
N ALA A 227 4.45 -4.22 -10.50
CA ALA A 227 4.60 -4.30 -9.04
C ALA A 227 4.82 -2.91 -8.42
N TRP A 228 5.57 -2.04 -9.10
CA TRP A 228 5.73 -0.64 -8.74
C TRP A 228 4.41 0.12 -8.75
N CYS A 229 3.66 0.05 -9.86
CA CYS A 229 2.35 0.69 -9.98
C CYS A 229 1.34 0.17 -8.95
N LYS A 230 1.40 -1.11 -8.58
CA LYS A 230 0.55 -1.64 -7.50
C LYS A 230 0.91 -1.06 -6.14
N ALA A 231 2.20 -0.89 -5.84
CA ALA A 231 2.61 -0.21 -4.62
C ALA A 231 2.14 1.27 -4.61
N GLU A 232 2.24 1.98 -5.74
CA GLU A 232 1.67 3.32 -5.90
C GLU A 232 0.16 3.33 -5.66
N GLU A 233 -0.59 2.41 -6.29
CA GLU A 233 -2.04 2.33 -6.17
C GLU A 233 -2.47 2.11 -4.72
N GLU A 234 -1.78 1.26 -3.97
CA GLU A 234 -2.09 1.01 -2.55
C GLU A 234 -1.87 2.24 -1.67
N ILE A 235 -0.77 2.98 -1.91
CA ILE A 235 -0.34 4.08 -1.05
C ILE A 235 -1.02 5.40 -1.45
N PHE A 236 -1.00 5.71 -2.74
CA PHE A 236 -1.49 6.96 -3.30
C PHE A 236 -2.95 6.87 -3.78
N ARG A 237 -3.54 5.67 -3.90
CA ARG A 237 -4.85 5.44 -4.55
C ARG A 237 -4.88 5.94 -5.99
N SER A 238 -3.71 5.90 -6.64
CA SER A 238 -3.45 6.26 -8.02
C SER A 238 -2.11 5.65 -8.41
N ALA A 239 -1.93 5.33 -9.68
CA ALA A 239 -0.67 4.82 -10.22
C ALA A 239 -0.51 5.22 -11.69
N ASP A 240 0.72 5.20 -12.18
CA ASP A 240 1.03 5.54 -13.57
C ASP A 240 1.15 4.30 -14.47
N TRP A 241 0.03 3.88 -15.05
CA TRP A 241 -0.09 2.62 -15.81
C TRP A 241 0.45 2.66 -17.25
N LEU A 242 0.98 3.80 -17.74
CA LEU A 242 1.22 4.03 -19.17
C LEU A 242 2.22 3.05 -19.82
N ASP A 243 3.14 2.48 -19.05
CA ASP A 243 4.17 1.55 -19.57
C ASP A 243 3.77 0.06 -19.43
N ILE A 244 2.52 -0.24 -19.10
CA ILE A 244 2.09 -1.61 -18.72
C ILE A 244 1.12 -2.24 -19.75
N SER A 245 1.07 -1.72 -20.98
CA SER A 245 0.14 -2.18 -22.01
C SER A 245 0.37 -3.62 -22.52
N GLU A 246 1.47 -4.28 -22.18
CA GLU A 246 1.85 -5.60 -22.71
C GLU A 246 1.48 -6.80 -21.81
N LEU A 247 0.73 -6.58 -20.72
CA LEU A 247 0.44 -7.63 -19.73
C LEU A 247 -0.69 -8.62 -20.13
N ASP A 248 -1.30 -8.45 -21.31
CA ASP A 248 -2.41 -9.29 -21.83
C ASP A 248 -2.09 -10.80 -21.83
N PHE A 249 -0.81 -11.17 -21.85
CA PHE A 249 -0.35 -12.56 -21.80
C PHE A 249 -0.70 -13.32 -20.51
N PHE A 250 -0.93 -12.62 -19.39
CA PHE A 250 -1.16 -13.26 -18.10
C PHE A 250 -2.58 -13.84 -17.96
N THR A 251 -3.58 -13.20 -18.54
CA THR A 251 -4.99 -13.49 -18.23
C THR A 251 -5.42 -14.90 -18.66
N GLU A 252 -5.06 -15.35 -19.86
CA GLU A 252 -5.41 -16.70 -20.34
C GLU A 252 -4.69 -17.81 -19.56
N LYS A 253 -3.45 -17.59 -19.14
CA LYS A 253 -2.68 -18.56 -18.35
C LYS A 253 -3.22 -18.69 -16.91
N ILE A 254 -3.75 -17.60 -16.35
CA ILE A 254 -4.30 -17.59 -14.99
C ILE A 254 -5.50 -18.53 -14.84
N GLU A 255 -6.39 -18.62 -15.83
CA GLU A 255 -7.54 -19.53 -15.75
C GLU A 255 -7.11 -21.00 -15.71
N LEU A 256 -6.14 -21.38 -16.56
CA LEU A 256 -5.58 -22.73 -16.58
C LEU A 256 -4.89 -23.06 -15.25
N ILE A 257 -4.04 -22.16 -14.75
CA ILE A 257 -3.37 -22.25 -13.45
C ILE A 257 -4.39 -22.42 -12.31
N SER A 258 -5.43 -21.59 -12.31
CA SER A 258 -6.47 -21.61 -11.28
C SER A 258 -7.18 -22.96 -11.25
N SER A 259 -7.44 -23.56 -12.42
CA SER A 259 -8.03 -24.89 -12.52
C SER A 259 -7.12 -25.99 -11.94
N GLU A 260 -5.80 -25.89 -12.15
CA GLU A 260 -4.81 -26.85 -11.63
C GLU A 260 -4.65 -26.74 -10.11
N ILE A 261 -4.55 -25.50 -9.59
CA ILE A 261 -4.50 -25.20 -8.16
C ILE A 261 -5.75 -25.73 -7.46
N ASN A 262 -6.93 -25.50 -8.04
CA ASN A 262 -8.19 -26.01 -7.50
C ASN A 262 -8.18 -27.54 -7.45
N SER A 263 -7.68 -28.22 -8.49
CA SER A 263 -7.58 -29.68 -8.49
C SER A 263 -6.65 -30.23 -7.41
N LEU A 264 -5.53 -29.55 -7.13
CA LEU A 264 -4.63 -29.90 -6.03
C LEU A 264 -5.27 -29.66 -4.66
N ARG A 265 -6.04 -28.57 -4.52
CA ARG A 265 -6.79 -28.27 -3.30
C ARG A 265 -7.85 -29.32 -3.01
N GLU A 266 -8.60 -29.72 -4.02
CA GLU A 266 -9.61 -30.80 -3.91
C GLU A 266 -8.95 -32.12 -3.50
N LEU A 267 -7.83 -32.47 -4.12
CA LEU A 267 -7.06 -33.67 -3.76
C LEU A 267 -6.59 -33.64 -2.30
N LYS A 268 -5.98 -32.52 -1.88
CA LYS A 268 -5.54 -32.31 -0.49
C LYS A 268 -6.71 -32.38 0.50
N SER A 269 -7.83 -31.75 0.16
CA SER A 269 -9.04 -31.75 0.99
C SER A 269 -9.60 -33.17 1.16
N ALA A 270 -9.60 -33.97 0.10
CA ALA A 270 -10.07 -35.35 0.16
C ALA A 270 -9.18 -36.23 1.05
N PHE A 271 -7.84 -36.12 0.95
CA PHE A 271 -6.93 -36.83 1.85
C PHE A 271 -7.02 -36.36 3.30
N LEU A 272 -7.26 -35.05 3.52
CA LEU A 272 -7.47 -34.52 4.86
C LEU A 272 -8.75 -35.09 5.48
N GLN A 273 -9.83 -35.20 4.71
CA GLN A 273 -11.06 -35.82 5.16
C GLN A 273 -10.86 -37.30 5.55
N ILE A 274 -10.11 -38.06 4.75
CA ILE A 274 -9.77 -39.47 5.06
C ILE A 274 -8.95 -39.55 6.36
N TYR A 275 -7.98 -38.65 6.53
CA TYR A 275 -7.17 -38.55 7.75
C TYR A 275 -8.03 -38.26 8.99
N GLU A 276 -8.94 -37.28 8.91
CA GLU A 276 -9.85 -36.92 10.01
C GLU A 276 -10.77 -38.08 10.41
N ILE A 277 -11.29 -38.83 9.42
CA ILE A 277 -12.13 -40.01 9.65
C ILE A 277 -11.32 -41.09 10.40
N LEU A 278 -10.09 -41.36 9.97
CA LEU A 278 -9.22 -42.35 10.61
C LEU A 278 -8.77 -41.91 12.02
N TYR A 279 -8.51 -40.63 12.22
CA TYR A 279 -8.14 -40.07 13.51
C TYR A 279 -9.32 -40.13 14.50
N SER A 280 -10.53 -39.81 14.04
CA SER A 280 -11.76 -39.99 14.82
C SER A 280 -12.02 -41.46 15.16
N SER A 281 -11.80 -42.35 14.19
CA SER A 281 -11.89 -43.80 14.36
C SER A 281 -10.92 -44.32 15.42
N HIS A 282 -9.67 -43.85 15.39
CA HIS A 282 -8.66 -44.14 16.42
C HIS A 282 -9.17 -43.79 17.83
N GLN A 283 -9.68 -42.57 18.04
CA GLN A 283 -10.21 -42.12 19.34
C GLN A 283 -11.42 -42.96 19.80
N LYS A 284 -12.28 -43.38 18.88
CA LYS A 284 -13.45 -44.22 19.19
C LYS A 284 -13.04 -45.65 19.57
N VAL A 285 -12.04 -46.22 18.90
CA VAL A 285 -11.50 -47.54 19.28
C VAL A 285 -10.87 -47.47 20.67
N GLU A 286 -10.15 -46.39 20.99
CA GLU A 286 -9.56 -46.17 22.32
C GLU A 286 -10.64 -46.14 23.41
N LYS A 287 -11.73 -45.38 23.20
CA LYS A 287 -12.89 -45.38 24.12
C LYS A 287 -13.62 -46.71 24.21
N THR A 288 -13.63 -47.50 23.14
CA THR A 288 -14.23 -48.84 23.16
C THR A 288 -13.46 -49.76 24.10
N ILE A 289 -12.13 -49.68 24.10
CA ILE A 289 -11.27 -50.42 25.03
C ILE A 289 -11.60 -50.03 26.48
N ASP A 290 -11.97 -48.76 26.71
CA ASP A 290 -12.40 -48.26 28.02
C ASP A 290 -13.86 -48.61 28.40
N GLY A 291 -14.57 -49.38 27.55
CA GLY A 291 -15.87 -49.98 27.87
C GLY A 291 -17.05 -49.50 27.02
N GLU A 292 -16.87 -48.56 26.09
CA GLU A 292 -17.95 -48.05 25.22
C GLU A 292 -18.16 -48.91 23.96
N LEU A 293 -18.67 -50.13 24.14
CA LEU A 293 -18.77 -51.15 23.07
C LEU A 293 -19.61 -50.76 21.84
N ASN A 294 -20.56 -49.82 21.98
CA ASN A 294 -21.43 -49.38 20.88
C ASN A 294 -20.70 -48.54 19.82
N LEU A 295 -19.45 -48.14 20.06
CA LEU A 295 -18.69 -47.31 19.13
C LEU A 295 -18.11 -48.10 17.95
N LEU A 296 -17.91 -49.41 18.06
CA LEU A 296 -17.27 -50.20 16.99
C LEU A 296 -18.07 -50.23 15.69
N GLU A 297 -19.39 -50.23 15.75
CA GLU A 297 -20.24 -50.18 14.55
C GLU A 297 -20.08 -48.83 13.81
N LEU A 298 -19.94 -47.75 14.58
CA LEU A 298 -19.65 -46.42 14.02
C LEU A 298 -18.25 -46.37 13.41
N VAL A 299 -17.24 -46.96 14.06
CA VAL A 299 -15.88 -47.02 13.52
C VAL A 299 -15.84 -47.80 12.22
N GLU A 300 -16.48 -48.97 12.16
CA GLU A 300 -16.56 -49.77 10.93
C GLU A 300 -17.15 -48.95 9.78
N LYS A 301 -18.29 -48.29 10.00
CA LYS A 301 -18.94 -47.45 9.00
C LYS A 301 -18.07 -46.27 8.56
N ASP A 302 -17.38 -45.64 9.50
CA ASP A 302 -16.44 -44.54 9.23
C ASP A 302 -15.28 -45.01 8.34
N LEU A 303 -14.67 -46.16 8.66
CA LEU A 303 -13.60 -46.73 7.85
C LEU A 303 -14.07 -47.19 6.47
N GLU A 304 -15.27 -47.76 6.35
CA GLU A 304 -15.87 -48.07 5.06
C GLU A 304 -16.10 -46.81 4.21
N ASN A 305 -16.49 -45.69 4.84
CA ASN A 305 -16.57 -44.40 4.17
C ASN A 305 -15.19 -43.88 3.75
N ALA A 306 -14.16 -44.03 4.60
CA ALA A 306 -12.79 -43.66 4.26
C ALA A 306 -12.27 -44.43 3.04
N ILE A 307 -12.53 -45.75 2.94
CA ILE A 307 -12.20 -46.54 1.75
C ILE A 307 -12.94 -46.03 0.52
N LYS A 308 -14.24 -45.76 0.61
CA LYS A 308 -15.02 -45.24 -0.54
C LYS A 308 -14.47 -43.89 -1.00
N LEU A 309 -14.14 -42.99 -0.07
CA LEU A 309 -13.51 -41.71 -0.39
C LEU A 309 -12.16 -41.90 -1.07
N LEU A 310 -11.33 -42.80 -0.54
CA LEU A 310 -10.04 -43.14 -1.14
C LEU A 310 -10.22 -43.67 -2.57
N GLN A 311 -11.13 -44.63 -2.78
CA GLN A 311 -11.43 -45.18 -4.10
C GLN A 311 -11.95 -44.10 -5.06
N ASN A 312 -12.80 -43.19 -4.59
CA ASN A 312 -13.27 -42.06 -5.39
C ASN A 312 -12.10 -41.17 -5.82
N VAL A 313 -11.20 -40.81 -4.90
CA VAL A 313 -9.98 -40.04 -5.18
C VAL A 313 -9.11 -40.75 -6.21
N LEU A 314 -8.83 -42.04 -6.01
CA LEU A 314 -7.97 -42.83 -6.90
C LEU A 314 -8.60 -43.11 -8.27
N SER A 315 -9.93 -43.11 -8.36
CA SER A 315 -10.68 -43.28 -9.60
C SER A 315 -10.73 -42.01 -10.47
N HIS A 316 -10.42 -40.85 -9.89
CA HIS A 316 -10.46 -39.57 -10.59
C HIS A 316 -9.29 -39.48 -11.58
N LYS A 317 -9.59 -39.73 -12.86
CA LYS A 317 -8.62 -39.72 -13.96
C LYS A 317 -9.03 -38.67 -14.98
N GLU A 318 -8.83 -37.40 -14.65
CA GLU A 318 -8.86 -36.35 -15.65
C GLU A 318 -7.46 -36.23 -16.28
N PRO A 319 -7.26 -36.72 -17.53
CA PRO A 319 -5.94 -36.70 -18.14
C PRO A 319 -5.45 -35.26 -18.32
N GLY A 320 -4.19 -35.02 -17.95
CA GLY A 320 -3.52 -33.73 -18.11
C GLY A 320 -3.42 -32.90 -16.84
N LYS A 321 -4.28 -33.14 -15.83
CA LYS A 321 -4.20 -32.42 -14.55
C LYS A 321 -3.07 -32.91 -13.66
N ILE A 322 -2.45 -32.02 -12.89
CA ILE A 322 -1.40 -32.35 -11.90
C ILE A 322 -1.90 -33.42 -10.92
N SER A 323 -3.11 -33.25 -10.39
CA SER A 323 -3.74 -34.19 -9.46
C SER A 323 -3.79 -35.62 -10.02
N SER A 324 -4.10 -35.78 -11.31
CA SER A 324 -4.15 -37.10 -11.96
C SER A 324 -2.78 -37.78 -12.01
N ARG A 325 -1.69 -37.03 -12.19
CA ARG A 325 -0.32 -37.55 -12.21
C ARG A 325 0.15 -37.96 -10.83
N ILE A 326 -0.19 -37.17 -9.81
CA ILE A 326 0.06 -37.54 -8.40
C ILE A 326 -0.65 -38.86 -8.09
N ILE A 327 -1.92 -38.99 -8.47
CA ILE A 327 -2.70 -40.23 -8.29
C ILE A 327 -2.05 -41.40 -9.05
N GLN A 328 -1.55 -41.18 -10.28
CA GLN A 328 -0.83 -42.21 -11.04
C GLN A 328 0.45 -42.65 -10.36
N GLY A 329 1.24 -41.73 -9.80
CA GLY A 329 2.43 -42.03 -8.99
C GLY A 329 2.07 -42.91 -7.79
N MET A 330 1.06 -42.51 -7.02
CA MET A 330 0.59 -43.28 -5.87
C MET A 330 0.09 -44.68 -6.22
N CYS A 331 -0.45 -44.87 -7.44
CA CYS A 331 -0.93 -46.16 -7.94
C CYS A 331 0.16 -47.02 -8.58
N LYS A 332 1.32 -46.46 -8.91
CA LYS A 332 2.39 -47.17 -9.59
C LYS A 332 3.08 -48.12 -8.61
N ARG A 333 3.23 -49.39 -8.98
CA ARG A 333 4.03 -50.35 -8.20
C ARG A 333 5.54 -50.13 -8.46
N PRO A 334 6.39 -50.17 -7.41
CA PRO A 334 7.84 -50.22 -7.57
C PRO A 334 8.29 -51.51 -8.26
N GLU A 335 9.50 -51.50 -8.85
CA GLU A 335 10.06 -52.65 -9.61
C GLU A 335 10.23 -53.95 -8.79
N ASN A 336 10.15 -53.88 -7.46
CA ASN A 336 10.33 -55.02 -6.55
C ASN A 336 9.02 -55.72 -6.14
N ASP A 337 7.96 -55.59 -6.94
CA ASP A 337 6.59 -56.09 -6.64
C ASP A 337 6.03 -55.58 -5.29
N ALA A 338 6.60 -54.50 -4.75
CA ALA A 338 6.09 -53.87 -3.55
C ALA A 338 4.71 -53.25 -3.80
N PRO A 339 3.83 -53.19 -2.78
CA PRO A 339 2.56 -52.52 -2.91
C PRO A 339 2.78 -51.00 -3.11
N SER A 340 2.04 -50.43 -4.06
CA SER A 340 2.01 -48.98 -4.29
C SER A 340 1.46 -48.24 -3.06
N ILE A 341 1.63 -46.92 -2.98
CA ILE A 341 1.09 -46.13 -1.86
C ILE A 341 -0.43 -46.29 -1.74
N ALA A 342 -1.13 -46.28 -2.88
CA ALA A 342 -2.57 -46.52 -2.93
C ALA A 342 -2.94 -47.91 -2.39
N GLU A 343 -2.21 -48.95 -2.81
CA GLU A 343 -2.43 -50.32 -2.32
C GLU A 343 -2.12 -50.44 -0.82
N GLN A 344 -1.07 -49.77 -0.33
CA GLN A 344 -0.75 -49.75 1.11
C GLN A 344 -1.89 -49.13 1.94
N LEU A 345 -2.50 -48.04 1.47
CA LEU A 345 -3.66 -47.44 2.12
C LEU A 345 -4.88 -48.37 2.09
N GLU A 346 -5.19 -48.95 0.93
CA GLU A 346 -6.33 -49.88 0.79
C GLU A 346 -6.16 -51.13 1.65
N ILE A 347 -4.99 -51.75 1.64
CA ILE A 347 -4.64 -52.91 2.47
C ILE A 347 -4.73 -52.53 3.95
N GLY A 348 -4.11 -51.41 4.34
CA GLY A 348 -4.09 -50.95 5.73
C GLY A 348 -5.50 -50.73 6.29
N ILE A 349 -6.34 -49.95 5.60
CA ILE A 349 -7.71 -49.67 6.05
C ILE A 349 -8.56 -50.95 6.03
N SER A 350 -8.44 -51.79 5.00
CA SER A 350 -9.20 -53.05 4.91
C SER A 350 -8.86 -54.03 6.03
N LYS A 351 -7.58 -54.16 6.39
CA LYS A 351 -7.14 -55.00 7.51
C LYS A 351 -7.66 -54.48 8.85
N ILE A 352 -7.69 -53.16 9.06
CA ILE A 352 -8.28 -52.56 10.26
C ILE A 352 -9.78 -52.89 10.33
N ILE A 353 -10.52 -52.77 9.23
CA ILE A 353 -11.96 -53.13 9.18
C ILE A 353 -12.16 -54.60 9.53
N ALA A 354 -11.32 -55.51 9.01
CA ALA A 354 -11.42 -56.94 9.29
C ALA A 354 -11.20 -57.27 10.77
N GLU A 355 -10.23 -56.64 11.43
CA GLU A 355 -10.01 -56.80 12.87
C GLU A 355 -11.13 -56.23 13.71
N ILE A 356 -11.67 -55.06 13.32
CA ILE A 356 -12.83 -54.47 14.00
C ILE A 356 -14.05 -55.40 13.91
N LYS A 357 -14.33 -55.96 12.72
CA LYS A 357 -15.39 -56.97 12.53
C LYS A 357 -15.15 -58.23 13.38
N THR A 358 -13.90 -58.64 13.53
CA THR A 358 -13.52 -59.79 14.36
C THR A 358 -13.72 -59.51 15.84
N ALA A 359 -13.25 -58.36 16.33
CA ALA A 359 -13.46 -57.91 17.70
C ALA A 359 -14.95 -57.77 18.03
N GLN A 360 -15.76 -57.20 17.13
CA GLN A 360 -17.22 -57.15 17.29
C GLN A 360 -17.86 -58.54 17.44
N ARG A 361 -17.45 -59.52 16.62
CA ARG A 361 -17.95 -60.90 16.73
C ARG A 361 -17.58 -61.54 18.07
N MET A 362 -16.34 -61.36 18.52
CA MET A 362 -15.87 -61.83 19.83
C MET A 362 -16.65 -61.19 20.98
N LEU A 363 -16.90 -59.88 20.92
CA LEU A 363 -17.73 -59.18 21.90
C LEU A 363 -19.16 -59.75 21.94
N ASN A 364 -19.77 -60.03 20.78
CA ASN A 364 -21.07 -60.67 20.70
C ASN A 364 -21.08 -62.10 21.28
N GLN A 365 -19.95 -62.80 21.21
CA GLN A 365 -19.72 -64.12 21.82
C GLN A 365 -19.30 -64.06 23.30
N ARG A 366 -19.19 -62.85 23.87
CA ARG A 366 -18.72 -62.57 25.24
C ARG A 366 -17.24 -62.87 25.50
N GLU A 367 -16.41 -62.90 24.46
CA GLU A 367 -14.95 -63.04 24.51
C GLU A 367 -14.28 -61.67 24.62
N THR A 368 -14.50 -60.99 25.75
CA THR A 368 -14.15 -59.56 25.89
C THR A 368 -12.63 -59.30 25.93
N LYS A 369 -11.85 -60.21 26.53
CA LYS A 369 -10.39 -60.06 26.66
C LYS A 369 -9.69 -60.23 25.31
N GLU A 370 -10.15 -61.21 24.54
CA GLU A 370 -9.65 -61.50 23.21
C GLU A 370 -9.94 -60.33 22.25
N ALA A 371 -11.16 -59.79 22.30
CA ALA A 371 -11.52 -58.59 21.56
C ALA A 371 -10.66 -57.37 21.95
N GLU A 372 -10.45 -57.14 23.25
CA GLU A 372 -9.60 -56.04 23.74
C GLU A 372 -8.16 -56.17 23.24
N ASN A 373 -7.60 -57.39 23.25
CA ASN A 373 -6.25 -57.64 22.73
C ASN A 373 -6.14 -57.32 21.24
N ILE A 374 -7.16 -57.70 20.44
CA ILE A 374 -7.22 -57.33 19.02
C ILE A 374 -7.24 -55.81 18.87
N LEU A 375 -8.14 -55.11 19.57
CA LEU A 375 -8.26 -53.66 19.47
C LEU A 375 -6.97 -52.95 19.91
N ARG A 376 -6.32 -53.41 21.00
CA ARG A 376 -5.03 -52.87 21.45
C ARG A 376 -3.92 -53.10 20.42
N SER A 377 -3.97 -54.20 19.67
CA SER A 377 -2.98 -54.48 18.63
C SER A 377 -3.02 -53.47 17.47
N LEU A 378 -4.18 -52.85 17.21
CA LEU A 378 -4.35 -51.81 16.18
C LEU A 378 -3.58 -50.51 16.48
N PHE A 379 -3.18 -50.29 17.74
CA PHE A 379 -2.37 -49.13 18.15
C PHE A 379 -0.86 -49.41 18.08
N SER A 380 -0.46 -50.62 17.68
CA SER A 380 0.95 -50.97 17.56
C SER A 380 1.61 -50.11 16.47
N THR A 381 2.79 -49.57 16.77
CA THR A 381 3.62 -48.89 15.78
C THR A 381 4.24 -49.92 14.87
N VAL A 382 3.98 -49.82 13.56
CA VAL A 382 4.61 -50.69 12.56
C VAL A 382 5.88 -50.01 12.07
N LYS A 383 7.03 -50.67 12.22
CA LYS A 383 8.27 -50.19 11.61
C LYS A 383 8.19 -50.45 10.10
N PRO A 384 8.26 -49.41 9.25
CA PRO A 384 8.18 -49.61 7.82
C PRO A 384 9.38 -50.42 7.31
N LYS A 385 9.15 -51.28 6.32
CA LYS A 385 10.20 -51.90 5.54
C LYS A 385 10.71 -50.87 4.53
N GLU A 386 11.99 -50.54 4.62
CA GLU A 386 12.62 -49.58 3.71
C GLU A 386 13.17 -50.30 2.48
N ILE A 387 12.76 -49.84 1.29
CA ILE A 387 13.28 -50.29 0.00
C ILE A 387 14.03 -49.14 -0.64
N ARG A 388 15.25 -49.41 -1.12
CA ARG A 388 15.98 -48.46 -1.95
C ARG A 388 15.45 -48.54 -3.38
N ILE A 389 15.10 -47.39 -3.91
CA ILE A 389 14.59 -47.22 -5.27
C ILE A 389 15.55 -46.31 -6.03
N GLU A 390 15.82 -46.64 -7.29
CA GLU A 390 16.59 -45.80 -8.20
C GLU A 390 15.62 -45.30 -9.27
N HIS A 391 15.48 -43.97 -9.40
CA HIS A 391 14.79 -43.34 -10.52
C HIS A 391 15.83 -42.86 -11.52
N GLU A 392 15.73 -43.29 -12.77
CA GLU A 392 16.54 -42.74 -13.85
C GLU A 392 15.81 -41.53 -14.47
N ILE A 393 16.42 -40.35 -14.34
CA ILE A 393 15.81 -39.09 -14.73
C ILE A 393 16.85 -38.28 -15.51
N ALA A 394 16.56 -38.00 -16.77
CA ALA A 394 17.48 -37.29 -17.67
C ALA A 394 18.91 -37.90 -17.71
N GLY A 395 19.02 -39.23 -17.55
CA GLY A 395 20.29 -39.95 -17.52
C GLY A 395 21.01 -39.98 -16.17
N GLU A 396 20.45 -39.32 -15.14
CA GLU A 396 20.96 -39.38 -13.76
C GLU A 396 20.13 -40.36 -12.92
N LYS A 397 20.81 -41.06 -12.01
CA LYS A 397 20.16 -42.00 -11.07
C LYS A 397 19.93 -41.33 -9.74
N ILE A 398 18.67 -41.05 -9.42
CA ILE A 398 18.26 -40.53 -8.12
C ILE A 398 17.93 -41.70 -7.21
N ARG A 399 18.59 -41.75 -6.06
CA ARG A 399 18.34 -42.78 -5.05
C ARG A 399 17.34 -42.27 -4.02
N GLY A 400 16.23 -42.96 -3.89
CA GLY A 400 15.20 -42.72 -2.89
C GLY A 400 15.08 -43.86 -1.88
N ILE A 401 14.42 -43.58 -0.76
CA ILE A 401 13.97 -44.60 0.19
C ILE A 401 12.44 -44.63 0.13
N PHE A 402 11.90 -45.76 -0.31
CA PHE A 402 10.47 -46.05 -0.29
C PHE A 402 10.14 -46.82 0.99
N LYS A 403 9.13 -46.37 1.74
CA LYS A 403 8.70 -47.00 2.99
C LYS A 403 7.44 -47.83 2.75
N ILE A 404 7.50 -49.11 3.11
CA ILE A 404 6.36 -50.02 3.07
C ILE A 404 5.85 -50.24 4.48
N TYR A 405 4.70 -49.65 4.78
CA TYR A 405 3.99 -49.84 6.05
C TYR A 405 3.07 -51.06 6.00
N PHE A 406 2.52 -51.36 4.83
CA PHE A 406 1.58 -52.46 4.64
C PHE A 406 1.91 -53.30 3.42
N ASP A 407 1.92 -54.62 3.60
CA ASP A 407 1.85 -55.64 2.56
C ASP A 407 0.84 -56.72 2.99
N GLU A 408 0.71 -57.81 2.22
CA GLU A 408 -0.20 -58.92 2.54
C GLU A 408 0.07 -59.54 3.92
N ASN A 409 1.31 -59.49 4.42
CA ASN A 409 1.72 -60.12 5.68
C ASN A 409 1.82 -59.14 6.87
N SER A 410 1.72 -57.84 6.61
CA SER A 410 1.87 -56.80 7.63
C SER A 410 0.71 -56.81 8.62
N PRO A 411 0.94 -56.57 9.92
CA PRO A 411 -0.13 -56.47 10.90
C PRO A 411 -1.00 -55.22 10.65
N PRO A 412 -2.29 -55.27 11.00
CA PRO A 412 -3.16 -54.10 10.98
C PRO A 412 -2.71 -53.06 12.01
N SER A 413 -2.68 -51.78 11.62
CA SER A 413 -2.32 -50.68 12.51
C SER A 413 -2.94 -49.37 12.05
N ILE A 414 -3.78 -48.76 12.90
CA ILE A 414 -4.36 -47.44 12.61
C ILE A 414 -3.25 -46.38 12.57
N MET A 415 -2.25 -46.50 13.44
CA MET A 415 -1.14 -45.55 13.52
C MET A 415 -0.30 -45.53 12.24
N ALA A 416 -0.04 -46.69 11.64
CA ALA A 416 0.73 -46.76 10.40
C ALA A 416 -0.03 -46.20 9.19
N VAL A 417 -1.36 -46.35 9.13
CA VAL A 417 -2.18 -45.67 8.09
C VAL A 417 -2.17 -44.15 8.29
N LEU A 418 -2.30 -43.68 9.53
CA LEU A 418 -2.23 -42.25 9.85
C LEU A 418 -0.86 -41.65 9.52
N GLU A 419 0.23 -42.38 9.76
CA GLU A 419 1.59 -41.95 9.38
C GLU A 419 1.73 -41.83 7.86
N LEU A 420 1.22 -42.82 7.11
CA LEU A 420 1.21 -42.78 5.64
C LEU A 420 0.42 -41.58 5.09
N LEU A 421 -0.79 -41.33 5.62
CA LEU A 421 -1.62 -40.18 5.24
C LEU A 421 -0.99 -38.84 5.65
N SER A 422 -0.38 -38.76 6.83
CA SER A 422 0.35 -37.57 7.26
C SER A 422 1.53 -37.27 6.33
N GLY A 423 2.22 -38.31 5.85
CA GLY A 423 3.27 -38.19 4.84
C GLY A 423 2.74 -37.66 3.51
N ILE A 424 1.61 -38.21 3.02
CA ILE A 424 0.93 -37.75 1.81
C ILE A 424 0.53 -36.28 1.92
N LEU A 425 -0.10 -35.88 3.04
CA LEU A 425 -0.53 -34.50 3.28
C LEU A 425 0.66 -33.54 3.36
N SER A 426 1.77 -33.98 3.97
CA SER A 426 3.04 -33.24 3.99
C SER A 426 3.59 -33.05 2.59
N ASP A 427 3.62 -34.09 1.76
CA ASP A 427 4.11 -34.01 0.39
C ASP A 427 3.20 -33.16 -0.52
N LEU A 428 1.87 -33.27 -0.39
CA LEU A 428 0.91 -32.40 -1.08
C LEU A 428 1.06 -30.92 -0.67
N ALA A 429 1.35 -30.64 0.60
CA ALA A 429 1.57 -29.28 1.06
C ALA A 429 2.81 -28.63 0.43
N LYS A 430 3.85 -29.41 0.09
CA LYS A 430 5.04 -28.91 -0.62
C LYS A 430 4.75 -28.53 -2.08
N ILE A 431 3.72 -29.11 -2.69
CA ILE A 431 3.32 -28.89 -4.10
C ILE A 431 2.22 -27.82 -4.20
N SER A 432 1.45 -27.61 -3.12
CA SER A 432 0.35 -26.64 -3.10
C SER A 432 0.91 -25.21 -3.05
N SER A 433 0.79 -24.48 -4.15
CA SER A 433 1.14 -23.05 -4.26
C SER A 433 0.28 -22.15 -3.35
N PRO A 434 0.77 -20.98 -2.89
CA PRO A 434 -0.08 -19.89 -2.43
C PRO A 434 -1.08 -19.44 -3.53
N GLU A 435 -2.19 -18.84 -3.12
CA GLU A 435 -3.27 -18.39 -4.01
C GLU A 435 -2.87 -17.12 -4.79
N PRO A 436 -3.21 -17.03 -6.09
CA PRO A 436 -3.09 -15.79 -6.83
C PRO A 436 -4.26 -14.88 -6.46
N GLU A 437 -3.99 -13.81 -5.71
CA GLU A 437 -4.91 -12.67 -5.57
C GLU A 437 -4.43 -11.56 -6.52
N PHE A 438 -4.74 -11.68 -7.81
CA PHE A 438 -4.47 -10.60 -8.76
C PHE A 438 -5.73 -10.19 -9.49
N GLU A 439 -6.10 -8.93 -9.32
CA GLU A 439 -7.07 -8.25 -10.18
C GLU A 439 -6.28 -7.35 -11.15
N PHE A 440 -6.36 -7.68 -12.44
CA PHE A 440 -5.78 -6.88 -13.50
C PHE A 440 -6.84 -5.93 -14.05
N HIS A 441 -6.63 -4.63 -13.86
CA HIS A 441 -7.41 -3.59 -14.51
C HIS A 441 -6.45 -2.67 -15.25
N ILE A 442 -6.39 -2.81 -16.57
CA ILE A 442 -5.59 -1.94 -17.43
C ILE A 442 -6.56 -1.16 -18.31
N SER A 443 -6.62 0.15 -18.10
CA SER A 443 -7.31 1.08 -18.98
C SER A 443 -6.30 1.68 -19.95
N GLN A 444 -6.45 1.41 -21.25
CA GLN A 444 -5.65 2.05 -22.29
C GLN A 444 -6.05 3.53 -22.43
N LEU A 445 -5.07 4.44 -22.48
CA LEU A 445 -5.27 5.85 -22.81
C LEU A 445 -4.49 6.22 -24.07
N ASP A 446 -5.15 6.90 -25.00
CA ASP A 446 -4.50 7.55 -26.14
C ASP A 446 -3.72 8.80 -25.65
N ILE A 447 -2.40 8.79 -25.86
CA ILE A 447 -1.49 9.84 -25.36
C ILE A 447 -1.19 10.85 -26.48
N PRO A 448 -1.32 12.17 -26.25
CA PRO A 448 -0.89 13.20 -27.21
C PRO A 448 0.64 13.22 -27.43
N GLU A 449 1.10 13.74 -28.56
CA GLU A 449 2.54 13.97 -28.89
C GLU A 449 3.20 15.06 -28.02
N MET A 450 3.35 14.81 -26.71
CA MET A 450 4.12 15.64 -25.79
C MET A 450 4.87 14.76 -24.78
N SER A 451 5.92 15.29 -24.13
CA SER A 451 6.63 14.49 -23.10
C SER A 451 5.68 14.14 -21.95
N ARG A 452 5.76 12.90 -21.45
CA ARG A 452 4.91 12.39 -20.37
C ARG A 452 4.94 13.29 -19.13
N GLU A 453 6.11 13.79 -18.73
CA GLU A 453 6.23 14.76 -17.63
C GLU A 453 5.42 16.05 -17.90
N THR A 454 5.45 16.58 -19.12
CA THR A 454 4.69 17.78 -19.49
C THR A 454 3.19 17.49 -19.51
N LEU A 455 2.80 16.32 -20.01
CA LEU A 455 1.41 15.86 -20.01
C LEU A 455 0.87 15.79 -18.58
N TYR A 456 1.57 15.11 -17.66
CA TYR A 456 1.15 14.99 -16.27
C TYR A 456 1.10 16.34 -15.56
N LYS A 457 2.06 17.25 -15.81
CA LYS A 457 2.03 18.60 -15.23
C LYS A 457 0.86 19.44 -15.72
N THR A 458 0.44 19.24 -16.96
CA THR A 458 -0.61 20.05 -17.60
C THR A 458 -2.01 19.45 -17.38
N PHE A 459 -2.10 18.12 -17.45
CA PHE A 459 -3.33 17.33 -17.38
C PHE A 459 -3.09 16.06 -16.55
N PRO A 460 -2.90 16.17 -15.22
CA PRO A 460 -2.75 14.98 -14.39
C PRO A 460 -4.00 14.09 -14.50
N PRO A 461 -3.85 12.76 -14.59
CA PRO A 461 -4.98 11.85 -14.63
C PRO A 461 -5.82 11.98 -13.37
N ARG A 462 -7.15 11.95 -13.51
CA ARG A 462 -8.07 12.11 -12.39
C ARG A 462 -8.16 10.80 -11.61
N SER A 463 -7.70 10.81 -10.36
CA SER A 463 -8.04 9.73 -9.42
C SER A 463 -9.46 9.99 -8.87
N GLU A 464 -10.30 8.96 -8.92
CA GLU A 464 -11.67 8.99 -8.35
C GLU A 464 -11.69 8.73 -6.84
N CYS A 465 -10.55 8.32 -6.26
CA CYS A 465 -10.43 7.92 -4.87
C CYS A 465 -9.65 8.95 -4.06
N SER A 466 -10.11 9.20 -2.82
CA SER A 466 -9.32 9.95 -1.83
C SER A 466 -7.95 9.27 -1.63
N PRO A 467 -6.81 9.98 -1.66
CA PRO A 467 -6.65 11.42 -1.45
C PRO A 467 -6.75 12.32 -2.70
N PHE A 468 -7.16 11.79 -3.85
CA PHE A 468 -7.28 12.51 -5.13
C PHE A 468 -5.93 13.06 -5.60
N VAL A 469 -4.90 12.22 -5.53
CA VAL A 469 -3.55 12.54 -5.98
C VAL A 469 -3.30 11.80 -7.28
N SER A 470 -2.59 12.44 -8.21
CA SER A 470 -2.13 11.80 -9.44
C SER A 470 -0.65 11.49 -9.31
N VAL A 471 -0.21 10.36 -9.85
CA VAL A 471 1.16 9.86 -9.71
C VAL A 471 1.83 9.87 -11.07
N TYR A 472 3.08 10.30 -11.11
CA TYR A 472 3.98 10.19 -12.25
C TYR A 472 5.28 9.59 -11.78
N HIS A 473 5.76 8.57 -12.49
CA HIS A 473 7.11 8.07 -12.31
C HIS A 473 7.87 8.03 -13.63
N ASP A 474 9.19 8.16 -13.55
CA ASP A 474 10.12 7.81 -14.63
C ASP A 474 11.15 6.83 -14.07
N LEU A 475 10.91 5.55 -14.31
CA LEU A 475 11.74 4.44 -13.84
C LEU A 475 12.66 3.95 -14.96
N LYS A 476 13.97 4.03 -14.71
CA LYS A 476 15.00 3.52 -15.62
C LYS A 476 15.61 2.24 -15.06
N ILE A 477 15.23 1.10 -15.63
CA ILE A 477 15.82 -0.19 -15.28
C ILE A 477 17.14 -0.34 -16.07
N LYS A 478 18.27 -0.43 -15.36
CA LYS A 478 19.60 -0.55 -15.97
C LYS A 478 19.85 -1.97 -16.47
N SER A 479 19.66 -2.94 -15.58
CA SER A 479 19.80 -4.36 -15.90
C SER A 479 18.88 -5.21 -15.04
N VAL A 480 18.54 -6.38 -15.60
CA VAL A 480 17.94 -7.51 -14.89
C VAL A 480 18.93 -8.65 -15.04
N GLU A 481 19.43 -9.16 -13.92
CA GLU A 481 20.43 -10.23 -13.86
C GLU A 481 19.85 -11.45 -13.14
N TYR A 482 20.18 -12.65 -13.61
CA TYR A 482 19.67 -13.90 -13.07
C TYR A 482 20.81 -14.75 -12.51
N PHE A 483 20.61 -15.32 -11.33
CA PHE A 483 21.57 -16.24 -10.72
C PHE A 483 20.84 -17.49 -10.25
N ARG A 484 21.11 -18.63 -10.87
CA ARG A 484 20.58 -19.92 -10.41
C ARG A 484 21.19 -20.30 -9.06
N GLU A 485 20.37 -20.72 -8.12
CA GLU A 485 20.75 -21.08 -6.76
C GLU A 485 20.42 -22.55 -6.40
N ASP A 486 19.62 -23.25 -7.21
CA ASP A 486 19.38 -24.68 -7.04
C ASP A 486 20.58 -25.54 -7.48
N LEU A 487 20.64 -26.79 -7.00
CA LEU A 487 21.80 -27.67 -7.19
C LEU A 487 22.16 -27.88 -8.67
N SER A 488 21.17 -28.17 -9.51
CA SER A 488 21.35 -28.31 -10.96
C SER A 488 21.90 -27.04 -11.59
N GLY A 489 21.38 -25.88 -11.19
CA GLY A 489 21.85 -24.59 -11.68
C GLY A 489 23.29 -24.27 -11.28
N VAL A 490 23.68 -24.57 -10.03
CA VAL A 490 25.05 -24.32 -9.52
C VAL A 490 26.11 -25.14 -10.26
N ILE A 491 25.76 -26.34 -10.75
CA ILE A 491 26.65 -27.17 -11.58
C ILE A 491 26.57 -26.84 -13.08
N GLY A 492 25.81 -25.81 -13.47
CA GLY A 492 25.65 -25.36 -14.85
C GLY A 492 24.65 -26.18 -15.70
N ASN A 493 23.81 -27.00 -15.07
CA ASN A 493 22.76 -27.73 -15.76
C ASN A 493 21.53 -26.84 -15.97
N ARG A 494 20.91 -26.97 -17.15
CA ARG A 494 19.70 -26.20 -17.51
C ARG A 494 18.42 -26.80 -16.95
N THR A 495 18.43 -28.07 -16.58
CA THR A 495 17.29 -28.71 -15.91
C THR A 495 17.07 -28.13 -14.53
N ALA A 496 15.83 -28.16 -14.06
CA ALA A 496 15.52 -28.02 -12.65
C ALA A 496 16.16 -29.17 -11.83
N THR A 497 16.29 -28.99 -10.53
CA THR A 497 16.77 -30.01 -9.59
C THR A 497 15.64 -31.01 -9.28
N PRO A 498 15.77 -32.29 -9.63
CA PRO A 498 14.74 -33.28 -9.30
C PRO A 498 14.78 -33.64 -7.81
N ILE A 499 13.62 -33.70 -7.17
CA ILE A 499 13.43 -34.06 -5.76
C ILE A 499 12.41 -35.19 -5.70
N TYR A 500 12.78 -36.30 -5.06
CA TYR A 500 11.89 -37.43 -4.85
C TYR A 500 11.01 -37.23 -3.62
N LEU A 501 9.69 -37.39 -3.79
CA LEU A 501 8.68 -37.35 -2.73
C LEU A 501 8.20 -38.77 -2.40
N PRO A 502 8.68 -39.37 -1.29
CA PRO A 502 8.51 -40.80 -1.03
C PRO A 502 7.06 -41.20 -0.67
N PHE A 503 6.23 -40.29 -0.18
CA PHE A 503 4.85 -40.63 0.21
C PHE A 503 3.86 -40.48 -0.94
N LEU A 504 4.25 -39.83 -2.02
CA LEU A 504 3.47 -39.76 -3.26
C LEU A 504 4.04 -40.67 -4.36
N ASP A 505 5.26 -41.18 -4.16
CA ASP A 505 6.06 -41.89 -5.17
C ASP A 505 6.18 -41.09 -6.48
N VAL A 506 6.41 -39.78 -6.36
CA VAL A 506 6.60 -38.86 -7.49
C VAL A 506 7.91 -38.13 -7.38
N VAL A 507 8.45 -37.72 -8.53
CA VAL A 507 9.56 -36.79 -8.60
C VAL A 507 8.99 -35.44 -8.94
N ILE A 508 9.24 -34.46 -8.08
CA ILE A 508 8.99 -33.06 -8.39
C ILE A 508 10.29 -32.41 -8.86
N TRP A 509 10.17 -31.30 -9.54
CA TRP A 509 11.27 -30.53 -10.08
C TRP A 509 11.30 -29.18 -9.38
N TRP A 510 12.45 -28.86 -8.82
CA TRP A 510 12.70 -27.66 -8.05
C TRP A 510 13.67 -26.76 -8.81
N GLY A 511 13.24 -25.53 -9.09
CA GLY A 511 14.09 -24.47 -9.59
C GLY A 511 14.18 -23.34 -8.58
N GLN A 512 15.38 -22.80 -8.36
CA GLN A 512 15.56 -21.61 -7.54
C GLN A 512 16.55 -20.67 -8.22
N TRP A 513 16.22 -19.39 -8.27
CA TRP A 513 17.11 -18.35 -8.76
C TRP A 513 16.84 -17.03 -8.06
N SER A 514 17.86 -16.16 -8.05
CA SER A 514 17.69 -14.76 -7.73
C SER A 514 17.56 -13.93 -9.01
N VAL A 515 16.62 -12.99 -8.99
CA VAL A 515 16.45 -11.92 -9.96
C VAL A 515 16.97 -10.64 -9.31
N VAL A 516 18.00 -10.04 -9.91
CA VAL A 516 18.59 -8.79 -9.45
C VAL A 516 18.23 -7.69 -10.44
N ILE A 517 17.32 -6.81 -10.03
CA ILE A 517 16.89 -5.66 -10.82
C ILE A 517 17.63 -4.44 -10.32
N LYS A 518 18.47 -3.86 -11.19
CA LYS A 518 19.23 -2.65 -10.90
C LYS A 518 18.48 -1.46 -11.47
N ILE A 519 17.98 -0.60 -10.60
CA ILE A 519 17.34 0.64 -11.00
C ILE A 519 18.42 1.72 -11.09
N GLY A 520 18.34 2.53 -12.15
CA GLY A 520 19.16 3.72 -12.30
C GLY A 520 18.59 4.90 -11.52
N ASP A 521 18.92 6.10 -11.99
CA ASP A 521 18.27 7.30 -11.46
C ASP A 521 16.82 7.31 -11.92
N GLY A 522 15.91 7.50 -10.96
CA GLY A 522 14.48 7.60 -11.22
C GLY A 522 13.84 8.72 -10.43
N VAL A 523 12.61 9.04 -10.82
CA VAL A 523 11.83 10.12 -10.23
C VAL A 523 10.43 9.63 -9.95
N GLU A 524 9.95 9.93 -8.75
CA GLU A 524 8.56 9.77 -8.31
C GLU A 524 8.00 11.17 -8.03
N GLU A 525 6.91 11.55 -8.69
CA GLU A 525 6.28 12.86 -8.51
C GLU A 525 4.77 12.70 -8.34
N ILE A 526 4.25 13.22 -7.24
CA ILE A 526 2.82 13.19 -6.95
C ILE A 526 2.21 14.60 -7.06
N PHE A 527 1.01 14.68 -7.64
CA PHE A 527 0.30 15.94 -7.92
C PHE A 527 -1.02 16.04 -7.17
N ASP A 528 -1.26 17.18 -6.52
CA ASP A 528 -2.54 17.51 -5.89
C ASP A 528 -3.54 18.04 -6.95
N TYR A 529 -4.12 17.14 -7.76
CA TYR A 529 -4.99 17.52 -8.88
C TYR A 529 -6.18 18.42 -8.51
N PRO A 530 -6.92 18.18 -7.41
CA PRO A 530 -8.03 19.05 -7.02
C PRO A 530 -7.63 20.51 -6.73
N ASN A 531 -6.36 20.77 -6.37
CA ASN A 531 -5.88 22.10 -5.97
C ASN A 531 -4.95 22.72 -7.02
N GLN A 532 -5.50 23.04 -8.20
CA GLN A 532 -4.85 23.83 -9.25
C GLN A 532 -4.82 25.33 -8.92
N ASN A 533 -4.28 25.70 -7.77
CA ASN A 533 -4.31 27.09 -7.31
C ASN A 533 -3.10 27.91 -7.76
N LEU A 534 -2.10 27.29 -8.39
CA LEU A 534 -0.81 27.91 -8.68
C LEU A 534 -0.74 28.38 -10.13
N LEU A 535 -0.67 29.69 -10.37
CA LEU A 535 -0.50 30.23 -11.72
C LEU A 535 0.96 30.09 -12.17
N GLN A 536 1.23 29.25 -13.16
CA GLN A 536 2.56 29.04 -13.74
C GLN A 536 2.61 29.40 -15.22
N LYS A 537 3.74 29.95 -15.65
CA LYS A 537 4.01 30.20 -17.07
C LYS A 537 4.61 28.94 -17.69
N THR A 538 3.91 28.36 -18.64
CA THR A 538 4.31 27.18 -19.42
C THR A 538 4.52 27.54 -20.89
N LEU A 539 4.95 26.56 -21.71
CA LEU A 539 5.03 26.71 -23.17
C LEU A 539 3.66 27.03 -23.82
N LEU A 540 2.57 26.62 -23.18
CA LEU A 540 1.19 26.81 -23.63
C LEU A 540 0.56 28.11 -23.08
N GLY A 541 1.32 28.95 -22.36
CA GLY A 541 0.84 30.16 -21.72
C GLY A 541 0.73 30.02 -20.19
N TYR A 542 -0.13 30.84 -19.57
CA TYR A 542 -0.36 30.76 -18.13
C TYR A 542 -1.39 29.68 -17.82
N ILE A 543 -0.98 28.67 -17.05
CA ILE A 543 -1.82 27.54 -16.65
C ILE A 543 -1.85 27.48 -15.13
N HIS A 544 -3.02 27.16 -14.60
CA HIS A 544 -3.20 26.81 -13.21
C HIS A 544 -2.66 25.39 -12.99
N SER A 545 -1.46 25.28 -12.39
CA SER A 545 -0.81 24.01 -12.09
C SER A 545 -1.16 23.53 -10.68
N CYS A 546 -1.07 22.22 -10.49
CA CYS A 546 -1.15 21.60 -9.17
C CYS A 546 0.15 21.83 -8.40
N LEU A 547 0.11 21.72 -7.07
CA LEU A 547 1.34 21.48 -6.32
C LEU A 547 1.81 20.06 -6.64
N SER A 548 3.10 19.90 -6.92
CA SER A 548 3.73 18.60 -7.02
C SER A 548 4.74 18.39 -5.89
N TYR A 549 4.94 17.14 -5.48
CA TYR A 549 5.98 16.74 -4.55
C TYR A 549 6.86 15.70 -5.24
N ARG A 550 8.14 16.05 -5.44
CA ARG A 550 9.08 15.27 -6.24
C ARG A 550 10.13 14.63 -5.36
N TRP A 551 10.24 13.31 -5.48
CA TRP A 551 11.31 12.52 -4.92
C TRP A 551 12.16 11.95 -6.05
N SER A 552 13.48 12.05 -5.93
CA SER A 552 14.38 11.29 -6.81
C SER A 552 15.09 10.25 -5.95
N PHE A 553 15.18 9.04 -6.45
CA PHE A 553 15.93 7.98 -5.80
C PHE A 553 17.16 7.66 -6.64
N LYS A 554 18.21 7.24 -5.93
CA LYS A 554 19.50 6.86 -6.52
C LYS A 554 19.48 5.38 -6.87
N GLU A 555 20.59 4.89 -7.41
CA GLU A 555 20.75 3.48 -7.73
C GLU A 555 20.34 2.56 -6.57
N GLU A 556 19.34 1.74 -6.83
CA GLU A 556 18.80 0.75 -5.91
C GLU A 556 18.79 -0.63 -6.56
N ASN A 557 19.04 -1.65 -5.74
CA ASN A 557 19.05 -3.04 -6.17
C ASN A 557 17.89 -3.77 -5.49
N PHE A 558 17.05 -4.38 -6.31
CA PHE A 558 16.00 -5.27 -5.86
C PHE A 558 16.48 -6.70 -6.09
N ILE A 559 16.57 -7.47 -5.01
CA ILE A 559 16.99 -8.88 -5.05
C ILE A 559 15.78 -9.70 -4.65
N ILE A 560 15.23 -10.43 -5.61
CA ILE A 560 14.07 -11.30 -5.43
C ILE A 560 14.55 -12.73 -5.58
N ARG A 561 14.11 -13.62 -4.71
CA ARG A 561 14.35 -15.07 -4.86
C ARG A 561 13.07 -15.74 -5.30
N VAL A 562 13.14 -16.47 -6.40
CA VAL A 562 12.00 -17.19 -6.94
C VAL A 562 12.27 -18.68 -6.78
N VAL A 563 11.29 -19.40 -6.23
CA VAL A 563 11.34 -20.86 -6.05
C VAL A 563 10.16 -21.46 -6.77
N VAL A 564 10.41 -22.23 -7.83
CA VAL A 564 9.36 -22.95 -8.55
C VAL A 564 9.45 -24.43 -8.25
N ILE A 565 8.30 -25.02 -7.95
CA ILE A 565 8.11 -26.46 -7.80
C ILE A 565 7.10 -26.91 -8.86
N SER A 566 7.53 -27.82 -9.73
CA SER A 566 6.67 -28.40 -10.76
C SER A 566 6.64 -29.93 -10.63
N PRO A 567 5.49 -30.59 -10.85
CA PRO A 567 5.45 -32.04 -10.99
C PRO A 567 6.09 -32.51 -12.32
N GLU A 568 6.25 -31.61 -13.30
CA GLU A 568 6.84 -31.91 -14.60
C GLU A 568 8.30 -31.50 -14.69
N PRO A 569 9.12 -32.25 -15.45
CA PRO A 569 10.46 -31.80 -15.80
C PRO A 569 10.38 -30.47 -16.52
N PHE A 570 11.16 -29.51 -16.04
CA PHE A 570 11.31 -28.23 -16.73
C PHE A 570 12.77 -27.80 -16.83
N TYR A 571 12.99 -26.94 -17.81
CA TYR A 571 14.29 -26.39 -18.17
C TYR A 571 14.24 -24.87 -18.07
N PHE A 572 15.40 -24.25 -17.96
CA PHE A 572 15.53 -22.81 -18.08
C PHE A 572 16.06 -22.47 -19.47
N SER A 573 15.32 -21.64 -20.21
CA SER A 573 15.80 -21.06 -21.46
C SER A 573 16.49 -19.74 -21.14
N GLU A 574 17.79 -19.71 -21.44
CA GLU A 574 18.71 -18.56 -21.35
C GLU A 574 19.29 -18.23 -19.95
N ILE A 575 20.62 -18.05 -19.96
CA ILE A 575 21.44 -17.17 -19.11
C ILE A 575 22.27 -16.36 -20.11
#